data_AF-A0A7C4HVX5-F1
#
_entry.id   AF-A0A7C4HVX5-F1
#
_cell.length_a   1.000
_cell.length_b   1.000
_cell.length_c   1.000
_cell.angle_alpha   90.00
_cell.angle_beta   90.00
_cell.angle_gamma   90.00
#
_symmetry.space_group_name_H-M   'P 1'
#
loop_
_entity.id
_entity.type
_entity.pdbx_description
1 polymer ?
#
loop_
_entity_poly.entity_id
_entity_poly.type
_entity_poly.pdbx_seq_one_letter_code
_entity_poly.pdbx_strand_id
1 'polypeptide(L)' 'MGFKNIVQVGIVVSDIEKAREKWAKLLKLEPQPIIETEEWRHTQMTFRGKPSPGRAKLLYYERNGM' A
#
# COMPACT_ATOMS: atom_id res chain seq x y z
N MET A 1 4.45 11.34 -14.45
CA MET A 1 5.78 10.77 -14.14
C MET A 1 6.24 11.38 -12.81
N GLY A 2 6.02 10.73 -11.66
CA GLY A 2 6.33 11.30 -10.33
C GLY A 2 7.34 10.48 -9.50
N PHE A 3 7.53 9.20 -9.79
CA PHE A 3 8.36 8.32 -8.96
C PHE A 3 9.87 8.35 -9.26
N LYS A 4 10.33 9.16 -10.21
CA LYS A 4 11.76 9.15 -10.62
C LYS A 4 12.73 9.50 -9.49
N ASN A 5 12.26 10.26 -8.49
CA ASN A 5 13.06 10.70 -7.34
C ASN A 5 12.49 10.18 -6.01
N ILE A 6 11.57 9.21 -6.03
CA ILE A 6 10.92 8.67 -4.83
C ILE A 6 11.26 7.19 -4.71
N VAL A 7 11.74 6.79 -3.54
CA VAL A 7 11.90 5.37 -3.19
C VAL A 7 10.70 4.93 -2.36
N GLN A 8 9.98 3.93 -2.88
CA GLN A 8 8.87 3.31 -2.15
C GLN A 8 9.35 2.05 -1.43
N VAL A 9 9.05 1.94 -0.14
CA VAL A 9 9.35 0.75 0.67
C VAL A 9 8.02 0.09 1.05
N GLY A 10 7.82 -1.15 0.60
CA GLY A 10 6.64 -1.96 0.93
C GLY A 10 6.85 -2.75 2.22
N ILE A 11 5.89 -2.66 3.16
CA ILE A 11 5.91 -3.40 4.42
C ILE A 11 4.64 -4.23 4.52
N VAL A 12 4.78 -5.55 4.60
CA VAL A 12 3.65 -6.48 4.77
C VAL A 12 3.27 -6.53 6.24
N VAL A 13 1.98 -6.37 6.54
CA VAL A 13 1.42 -6.39 7.89
C VAL A 13 0.22 -7.33 7.95
N SER A 14 -0.05 -7.91 9.12
CA SER A 14 -1.19 -8.80 9.32
C SER A 14 -2.52 -8.05 9.56
N ASP A 15 -2.46 -6.81 10.03
CA ASP A 15 -3.62 -5.97 10.35
C ASP A 15 -3.34 -4.52 9.94
N ILE A 16 -3.96 -4.09 8.84
CA ILE A 16 -3.69 -2.78 8.25
C ILE A 16 -4.28 -1.62 9.06
N GLU A 17 -5.38 -1.82 9.78
CA GLU A 17 -5.99 -0.76 10.61
C GLU A 17 -5.09 -0.46 11.80
N LYS A 18 -4.60 -1.50 12.49
CA LYS A 18 -3.63 -1.32 13.58
C LYS A 18 -2.32 -0.72 13.08
N ALA A 19 -1.87 -1.12 11.89
CA ALA A 19 -0.65 -0.56 11.30
C ALA A 19 -0.82 0.92 10.96
N ARG A 20 -1.95 1.31 10.36
CA ARG A 20 -2.31 2.69 10.02
C ARG A 20 -2.21 3.61 11.22
N GLU A 21 -2.84 3.25 12.34
CA GLU A 21 -2.80 4.05 13.57
C GLU A 21 -1.38 4.20 14.12
N LYS A 22 -0.62 3.09 14.16
CA LYS A 22 0.76 3.09 14.65
C LYS A 22 1.68 3.95 13.78
N TRP A 23 1.58 3.83 12.46
CA TRP A 23 2.38 4.62 11.53
C TRP A 23 1.99 6.11 11.55
N ALA A 24 0.69 6.44 11.59
CA ALA A 24 0.20 7.80 11.78
C ALA A 24 0.83 8.45 13.02
N LYS A 25 0.75 7.77 14.17
CA LYS A 25 1.31 8.24 15.43
C LYS A 25 2.84 8.38 15.38
N LEU A 26 3.54 7.41 14.81
CA LEU A 26 5.00 7.40 14.71
C LEU A 26 5.52 8.54 13.82
N LEU A 27 4.86 8.76 12.68
CA LEU A 27 5.23 9.78 11.70
C LEU A 27 4.66 11.17 12.02
N LYS A 28 3.77 11.27 13.02
CA LYS A 28 3.02 12.49 13.39
C LYS A 28 2.21 13.04 12.21
N LEU A 29 1.55 12.14 11.50
CA LEU A 29 0.66 12.45 10.37
C LEU A 29 -0.76 11.97 10.69
N GLU A 30 -1.73 12.52 9.99
CA GLU A 30 -3.10 12.00 10.06
C GLU A 30 -3.21 10.60 9.43
N PRO A 31 -4.09 9.72 9.94
CA PRO A 31 -4.32 8.41 9.37
C PRO A 31 -4.78 8.50 7.91
N GLN A 32 -4.05 7.84 7.00
CA GLN A 32 -4.36 7.84 5.57
C GLN A 32 -5.45 6.82 5.23
N PRO A 33 -6.24 7.05 4.16
CA PRO A 33 -7.27 6.12 3.74
C PRO A 33 -6.66 4.78 3.30
N ILE A 34 -7.38 3.70 3.59
CA ILE A 34 -7.04 2.37 3.12
C ILE A 34 -7.76 2.14 1.80
N ILE A 35 -7.01 1.71 0.79
CA ILE A 35 -7.53 1.27 -0.50
C ILE A 35 -7.38 -0.24 -0.62
N GLU A 36 -8.29 -0.89 -1.33
CA GLU A 36 -8.16 -2.30 -1.66
C GLU A 36 -7.80 -2.45 -3.13
N THR A 37 -6.85 -3.33 -3.45
CA THR A 37 -6.49 -3.60 -4.84
C THR A 37 -7.67 -4.20 -5.59
N GLU A 38 -7.75 -3.89 -6.88
CA GLU A 38 -8.77 -4.41 -7.78
C GLU A 38 -8.70 -5.93 -7.96
N GLU A 39 -9.78 -6.51 -8.46
CA GLU A 39 -9.86 -7.93 -8.77
C GLU A 39 -8.97 -8.32 -9.96
N TRP A 40 -8.66 -9.63 -10.05
CA TRP A 40 -7.79 -10.18 -11.10
C TRP A 40 -8.18 -9.77 -12.53
N ARG A 41 -9.49 -9.66 -12.82
CA ARG A 41 -9.98 -9.25 -14.16
C ARG A 41 -9.44 -7.89 -14.59
N HIS A 42 -9.17 -7.01 -13.63
CA HIS A 42 -8.66 -5.66 -13.88
C HIS A 42 -7.14 -5.58 -13.72
N THR A 43 -6.54 -6.37 -12.82
CA THR A 43 -5.10 -6.31 -12.50
C THR A 43 -4.25 -7.27 -13.30
N GLN A 44 -4.84 -8.34 -13.84
CA GLN A 44 -4.15 -9.47 -14.48
C GLN A 44 -3.01 -10.04 -13.62
N MET A 45 -3.17 -10.00 -12.28
CA MET A 45 -2.14 -10.41 -11.33
C MET A 45 -1.68 -11.86 -11.57
N THR A 46 -0.37 -12.06 -11.53
CA THR A 46 0.24 -13.39 -11.56
C THR A 46 1.16 -13.58 -10.36
N PHE A 47 1.22 -14.80 -9.84
CA PHE A 47 2.17 -15.22 -8.82
C PHE A 47 2.82 -16.53 -9.25
N ARG A 48 4.15 -16.53 -9.37
CA ARG A 48 4.95 -17.69 -9.84
C ARG A 48 4.43 -18.26 -11.17
N GLY A 49 4.09 -17.38 -12.11
CA GLY A 49 3.62 -17.75 -13.45
C GLY A 49 2.17 -18.22 -13.55
N LYS A 50 1.40 -18.21 -12.44
CA LYS A 50 -0.01 -18.58 -12.43
C LYS A 50 -0.89 -17.37 -12.13
N PRO A 51 -2.08 -17.25 -12.75
CA PRO A 51 -3.09 -16.26 -12.34
C PRO A 51 -3.36 -16.35 -10.84
N SER A 52 -3.49 -15.21 -10.18
CA SER A 52 -3.79 -15.14 -8.76
C SER A 52 -4.96 -14.20 -8.50
N PRO A 53 -5.97 -14.61 -7.71
CA PRO A 53 -7.03 -13.73 -7.25
C PRO A 53 -6.58 -12.88 -6.04
N GLY A 54 -5.28 -12.83 -5.74
CA GLY A 54 -4.74 -12.11 -4.59
C GLY A 54 -5.17 -10.65 -4.59
N ARG A 55 -5.66 -10.20 -3.44
CA ARG A 55 -5.99 -8.80 -3.18
C ARG A 55 -5.33 -8.37 -1.88
N ALA A 56 -4.98 -7.10 -1.79
CA ALA A 56 -4.37 -6.51 -0.62
C ALA A 56 -5.05 -5.19 -0.28
N LYS A 57 -5.17 -4.93 1.02
CA LYS A 57 -5.40 -3.58 1.52
C LYS A 57 -4.08 -2.85 1.55
N LEU A 58 -4.06 -1.61 1.06
CA LEU A 58 -2.88 -0.78 0.93
C LEU A 58 -3.17 0.60 1.53
N LEU A 59 -2.12 1.22 2.06
CA LEU A 59 -2.11 2.63 2.42
C LEU A 59 -0.71 3.16 2.13
N TYR A 60 -0.62 4.46 1.89
CA TYR A 60 0.64 5.11 1.56
C TYR A 60 0.85 6.31 2.46
N TYR A 61 2.06 6.41 3.03
CA TYR A 61 2.55 7.63 3.65
C TYR A 61 3.67 8.16 2.77
N GLU A 62 3.52 9.40 2.31
CA GLU A 62 4.57 10.13 1.62
C GLU A 62 5.18 11.14 2.59
N ARG A 63 6.52 11.16 2.67
CA ARG A 63 7.26 12.08 3.53
C ARG A 63 8.01 13.15 2.73
N ASN A 64 7.51 13.50 1.55
CA ASN A 64 7.91 14.69 0.83
C ASN A 64 6.63 15.50 0.56
N GLY A 65 6.48 16.64 1.23
CA GLY A 65 5.41 17.60 0.93
C GLY A 65 5.79 18.50 -0.24
N MET A 66 5.96 17.92 -1.43
CA MET A 66 6.18 18.66 -2.69
C MET A 66 5.38 18.07 -3.83
#